data_AF-A0A9Q3J309-F1
#
_entry.id   AF-A0A9Q3J309-F1
#
_cell.length_a   1.000
_cell.length_b   1.000
_cell.length_c   1.000
_cell.angle_alpha   90.00
_cell.angle_beta   90.00
_cell.angle_gamma   90.00
#
_symmetry.space_group_name_H-M   'P 1'
#
loop_
_entity.id
_entity.type
_entity.pdbx_description
1 polymer ?
#
loop_
_entity_poly.entity_id
_entity_poly.type
_entity_poly.pdbx_seq_one_letter_code
_entity_poly.pdbx_strand_id
1 'polypeptide(L)'
;MFQKQCGILVQLLQQKYRSPELESQLEELWLRDYKDNKSFFIDGLLYHREKHTSALTVVDRENISLILHEFHDFPYMGHMSEDRTKERVGSTAW
;
A
#
# COMPACT_ATOMS: atom_id res chain seq x y z
N MET A 1 3.37 1.97 13.26
CA MET A 1 2.51 0.78 13.48
C MET A 1 1.96 0.27 12.14
N PHE A 2 1.18 1.08 11.42
CA PHE A 2 0.64 0.74 10.07
C PHE A 2 1.68 0.24 9.05
N GLN A 3 2.78 0.96 8.87
CA GLN A 3 3.83 0.59 7.89
C GLN A 3 4.44 -0.80 8.14
N LYS A 4 4.57 -1.21 9.41
CA LYS A 4 5.09 -2.54 9.77
C LYS A 4 4.10 -3.63 9.34
N GLN A 5 2.81 -3.44 9.62
CA GLN A 5 1.75 -4.39 9.27
C GLN A 5 1.62 -4.55 7.74
N CYS A 6 1.67 -3.45 6.99
CA CYS A 6 1.68 -3.50 5.52
C CYS A 6 2.88 -4.28 4.97
N GLY A 7 4.08 -4.07 5.53
CA GLY A 7 5.27 -4.80 5.11
C GLY A 7 5.17 -6.30 5.33
N ILE A 8 4.65 -6.73 6.48
CA ILE A 8 4.42 -8.15 6.80
C ILE A 8 3.36 -8.74 5.85
N LEU A 9 2.28 -7.98 5.60
CA LEU A 9 1.20 -8.42 4.74
C LEU A 9 1.63 -8.59 3.28
N VAL A 10 2.46 -7.68 2.76
CA VAL A 10 3.07 -7.81 1.42
C VAL A 10 3.91 -9.09 1.33
N GLN A 11 4.76 -9.35 2.33
CA GLN A 11 5.55 -10.58 2.36
C GLN A 11 4.68 -11.83 2.36
N LEU A 12 3.59 -11.84 3.15
CA LEU A 12 2.63 -12.95 3.18
C LEU A 12 1.93 -13.15 1.83
N LEU A 13 1.48 -12.07 1.19
CA LEU A 13 0.73 -12.13 -0.07
C LEU A 13 1.60 -12.48 -1.28
N GLN A 14 2.91 -12.19 -1.24
CA GLN A 14 3.87 -12.58 -2.27
C GLN A 14 4.36 -14.02 -2.13
N GLN A 15 4.20 -14.64 -0.95
CA GLN A 15 4.63 -16.01 -0.73
C GLN A 15 3.68 -17.01 -1.39
N LYS A 16 4.26 -18.04 -2.03
CA LYS A 16 3.50 -19.15 -2.62
C LYS A 16 2.89 -20.09 -1.57
N TYR A 17 3.45 -20.11 -0.37
CA TYR A 17 3.05 -20.99 0.72
C TYR A 17 2.80 -20.18 1.99
N ARG A 18 1.91 -20.66 2.87
CA ARG A 18 1.64 -19.99 4.14
C ARG A 18 2.87 -20.00 5.04
N SER A 19 3.13 -18.88 5.71
CA SER A 19 4.15 -18.74 6.75
C SER A 19 3.50 -18.42 8.11
N PRO A 20 3.33 -19.42 8.99
CA PRO A 20 2.79 -19.21 10.33
C PRO A 20 3.61 -18.22 11.18
N GLU A 21 4.92 -18.16 10.94
CA GLU A 21 5.82 -17.22 11.60
C GLU A 21 5.47 -15.76 11.26
N LEU A 22 5.24 -15.46 9.98
CA LEU A 22 4.82 -14.12 9.55
C LEU A 22 3.38 -13.81 10.00
N GLU A 23 2.48 -14.79 9.96
CA GLU A 23 1.11 -14.63 10.46
C GLU A 23 1.08 -14.23 11.95
N SER A 24 1.98 -14.79 12.77
CA SER A 24 2.06 -14.47 14.20
C SER A 24 2.54 -13.04 14.50
N GLN A 25 3.11 -12.36 13.51
CA GLN A 25 3.57 -10.97 13.63
C GLN A 25 2.48 -9.96 13.24
N LEU A 26 1.39 -10.42 12.62
CA LEU A 26 0.24 -9.58 12.33
C LEU A 26 -0.57 -9.32 13.59
N GLU A 27 -1.03 -8.09 13.74
CA GLU A 27 -2.06 -7.76 14.73
C GLU A 27 -3.39 -8.45 14.40
N GLU A 28 -4.23 -8.67 15.41
CA GLU A 28 -5.44 -9.50 15.30
C GLU A 28 -6.36 -9.11 14.13
N LEU A 29 -6.61 -7.81 13.94
CA LEU A 29 -7.44 -7.31 12.86
C LEU A 29 -6.84 -7.62 11.48
N TRP A 30 -5.55 -7.36 11.31
CA TRP A 30 -4.82 -7.62 10.06
C TRP A 30 -4.76 -9.11 9.72
N LEU A 31 -4.54 -9.94 10.74
CA LEU A 31 -4.54 -11.39 10.59
C LEU A 31 -5.91 -11.91 10.19
N ARG A 32 -6.98 -11.37 10.78
CA ARG A 32 -8.36 -11.71 10.44
C ARG A 32 -8.66 -11.36 8.98
N ASP A 33 -8.35 -10.14 8.56
CA ASP A 33 -8.66 -9.69 7.20
C ASP A 33 -7.81 -10.39 6.13
N TYR A 34 -6.56 -10.73 6.45
CA TYR A 34 -5.73 -11.62 5.64
C TYR A 34 -6.39 -13.01 5.46
N LYS A 35 -6.81 -13.64 6.58
CA LYS A 35 -7.47 -14.97 6.55
C LYS A 35 -8.83 -14.95 5.83
N ASP A 36 -9.54 -13.84 5.90
CA ASP A 36 -10.82 -13.62 5.21
C ASP A 36 -10.65 -13.30 3.70
N ASN A 37 -9.42 -13.30 3.16
CA ASN A 37 -9.10 -12.89 1.78
C ASN A 37 -9.62 -11.48 1.44
N LYS A 38 -9.54 -10.54 2.39
CA LYS A 38 -9.90 -9.14 2.17
C LYS A 38 -8.72 -8.26 1.74
N SER A 39 -7.52 -8.83 1.71
CA SER A 39 -6.29 -8.15 1.32
C SER A 39 -5.67 -8.81 0.09
N PHE A 40 -5.25 -8.01 -0.87
CA PHE A 40 -4.61 -8.47 -2.11
C PHE A 40 -3.40 -7.60 -2.43
N PHE A 41 -2.37 -8.21 -3.02
CA PHE A 41 -1.19 -7.50 -3.50
C PHE A 41 -1.09 -7.67 -5.02
N ILE A 42 -1.16 -6.57 -5.75
CA ILE A 42 -1.18 -6.55 -7.22
C ILE A 42 -0.31 -5.38 -7.68
N ASP A 43 0.71 -5.65 -8.50
CA ASP A 43 1.56 -4.63 -9.16
C ASP A 43 2.09 -3.52 -8.22
N GLY A 44 2.54 -3.89 -7.02
CA GLY A 44 3.07 -2.93 -6.05
C GLY A 44 2.01 -2.17 -5.25
N LEU A 45 0.73 -2.53 -5.41
CA LEU A 45 -0.40 -1.99 -4.69
C LEU A 45 -0.93 -3.01 -3.70
N LEU A 46 -1.04 -2.59 -2.44
CA LEU A 46 -1.73 -3.33 -1.39
C LEU A 46 -3.17 -2.84 -1.33
N TYR A 47 -4.09 -3.69 -1.75
CA TYR A 47 -5.52 -3.46 -1.64
C TYR A 47 -6.04 -4.08 -0.34
N HIS A 48 -6.86 -3.32 0.38
CA HIS A 48 -7.54 -3.76 1.58
C HIS A 48 -9.02 -3.39 1.52
N ARG A 49 -9.91 -4.37 1.71
CA ARG A 49 -11.36 -4.18 1.66
C ARG A 49 -11.99 -4.28 3.05
N GLU A 50 -12.70 -3.24 3.43
CA GLU A 50 -13.66 -3.27 4.53
C GLU A 50 -15.09 -3.48 4.02
N LYS A 51 -16.07 -3.54 4.93
CA LYS A 51 -17.46 -3.89 4.61
C LYS A 51 -18.12 -2.95 3.57
N HIS A 52 -17.77 -1.67 3.60
CA HIS A 52 -18.37 -0.63 2.74
C HIS A 52 -17.34 0.28 2.07
N THR A 53 -16.06 0.04 2.29
CA THR A 53 -14.95 0.88 1.82
C THR A 53 -13.78 0.00 1.38
N SER A 54 -12.94 0.52 0.50
CA SER A 54 -11.69 -0.11 0.10
C SER A 54 -10.58 0.93 0.14
N ALA A 55 -9.41 0.52 0.60
CA ALA A 55 -8.20 1.31 0.58
C ALA A 55 -7.19 0.66 -0.37
N LEU A 56 -6.57 1.49 -1.21
CA LEU A 56 -5.45 1.11 -2.05
C LEU A 56 -4.22 1.83 -1.54
N THR A 57 -3.18 1.08 -1.17
CA THR A 57 -1.93 1.63 -0.65
C THR A 57 -0.81 1.28 -1.62
N VAL A 58 -0.13 2.31 -2.14
CA VAL A 58 1.13 2.08 -2.88
C VAL A 58 2.20 1.68 -1.87
N VAL A 59 2.76 0.49 -2.03
CA VAL A 59 3.75 -0.08 -1.10
C VAL A 59 5.07 -0.41 -1.78
N ASP A 60 5.08 -0.44 -3.12
CA ASP A 60 6.30 -0.64 -3.89
C ASP A 60 7.12 0.65 -4.03
N ARG A 61 8.45 0.52 -3.89
CA ARG A 61 9.37 1.66 -3.87
C ARG A 61 9.53 2.29 -5.25
N GLU A 62 9.55 1.51 -6.32
CA GLU A 62 9.71 2.04 -7.68
C GLU A 62 8.50 2.90 -8.05
N ASN A 63 7.29 2.40 -7.76
CA ASN A 63 6.05 3.15 -7.96
C ASN A 63 6.02 4.44 -7.12
N ILE A 64 6.41 4.39 -5.84
CA ILE A 64 6.49 5.59 -4.99
C ILE A 64 7.49 6.59 -5.57
N SER A 65 8.68 6.12 -5.97
CA SER A 65 9.72 6.99 -6.54
C SER A 65 9.29 7.63 -7.85
N LEU A 66 8.56 6.91 -8.71
CA LEU A 66 8.04 7.43 -9.96
C LEU A 66 6.98 8.51 -9.71
N ILE A 67 6.03 8.26 -8.80
CA ILE A 67 5.02 9.24 -8.39
C ILE A 67 5.68 10.52 -7.84
N LEU A 68 6.66 10.37 -6.95
CA LEU A 68 7.39 11.52 -6.41
C LEU A 68 8.15 12.26 -7.50
N HIS A 69 8.81 11.55 -8.41
CA HIS A 69 9.50 12.18 -9.51
C HIS A 69 8.54 13.01 -10.38
N GLU A 70 7.40 12.44 -10.78
CA GLU A 70 6.43 13.10 -11.66
C GLU A 70 5.80 14.35 -11.01
N PHE A 71 5.47 14.31 -9.72
CA PHE A 71 4.77 15.41 -9.06
C PHE A 71 5.69 16.44 -8.42
N HIS A 72 6.82 16.00 -7.85
CA HIS A 72 7.69 16.86 -7.04
C HIS A 72 8.95 17.29 -7.80
N ASP A 73 9.60 16.36 -8.50
CA ASP A 73 10.92 16.62 -9.10
C ASP A 73 10.84 17.02 -10.58
N PHE A 74 9.71 16.79 -11.26
CA PHE A 74 9.54 17.10 -12.67
C PHE A 74 9.21 18.59 -12.87
N PRO A 75 10.11 19.39 -13.51
CA PRO A 75 9.96 20.84 -13.57
C PRO A 75 8.70 21.32 -14.30
N TYR A 76 8.23 20.54 -15.28
CA TYR A 76 7.03 20.88 -16.06
C TYR A 76 5.72 20.71 -15.29
N MET A 77 5.74 19.99 -14.15
CA MET A 77 4.59 19.84 -13.26
C MET A 77 4.55 20.91 -12.15
N GLY A 78 5.51 21.85 -12.18
CA GLY A 78 5.54 23.02 -11.31
C GLY A 78 6.28 22.84 -9.99
N HIS A 79 7.04 21.74 -9.82
CA HIS A 79 7.73 21.39 -8.56
C HIS A 79 6.81 21.48 -7.35
N MET A 80 5.82 20.58 -7.29
CA MET A 80 4.78 20.65 -6.27
C MET A 80 5.38 20.54 -4.86
N SER A 81 4.85 21.32 -3.92
CA SER A 81 5.16 21.10 -2.50
C SER A 81 4.68 19.73 -2.04
N GLU A 82 5.16 19.28 -0.89
CA GLU A 82 4.73 18.01 -0.28
C GLU A 82 3.20 17.91 -0.13
N ASP A 83 2.56 18.98 0.36
CA ASP A 83 1.10 19.01 0.55
C ASP A 83 0.33 18.92 -0.77
N ARG A 84 0.80 19.62 -1.81
CA ARG A 84 0.21 19.54 -3.16
C ARG A 84 0.43 18.18 -3.80
N THR A 85 1.58 17.56 -3.55
CA THR A 85 1.87 16.19 -4.00
C THR A 85 0.90 15.19 -3.35
N LYS A 86 0.67 15.29 -2.02
CA LYS A 86 -0.30 14.45 -1.30
C LYS A 86 -1.72 14.63 -1.82
N GLU A 87 -2.15 15.88 -2.01
CA GLU A 87 -3.47 16.21 -2.58
C GLU A 87 -3.64 15.58 -3.96
N ARG A 88 -2.63 15.73 -4.82
CA ARG A 88 -2.66 15.21 -6.19
C ARG A 88 -2.72 13.69 -6.21
N VAL A 89 -1.89 13.00 -5.44
CA VAL A 89 -1.89 11.53 -5.30
C VAL A 89 -3.24 11.03 -4.80
N GLY A 90 -3.84 11.70 -3.80
CA GLY A 90 -5.18 11.38 -3.31
C GLY A 90 -6.27 11.53 -4.37
N SER A 91 -6.15 12.54 -5.25
CA SER A 91 -7.11 12.78 -6.34
C SER A 91 -6.96 11.83 -7.55
N THR A 92 -5.81 11.18 -7.68
CA THR A 92 -5.52 10.23 -8.78
C THR A 92 -5.86 8.78 -8.46
N ALA A 93 -6.23 8.48 -7.21
CA ALA A 93 -6.81 7.19 -6.85
C ALA A 93 -8.29 7.18 -7.30
N TRP A 94 -8.57 6.48 -8.40
CA TRP A 94 -9.93 6.23 -8.90
C TRP A 94 -10.55 5.00 -8.24
#